data_AF-A0A2S1QXV7-F1
#
_entry.id   AF-A0A2S1QXV7-F1
#
_cell.length_a   1.000
_cell.length_b   1.000
_cell.length_c   1.000
_cell.angle_alpha   90.00
_cell.angle_beta   90.00
_cell.angle_gamma   90.00
#
_symmetry.space_group_name_H-M   'P 1'
#
loop_
_entity.id
_entity.type
_entity.pdbx_description
1 polymer ?
#
loop_
_entity_poly.entity_id
_entity_poly.type
_entity_poly.pdbx_seq_one_letter_code
_entity_poly.pdbx_strand_id
1 'polypeptide(L)'
;MKKIILLVIAILSTLTAQSQKQADLASLPADWTKLSLMEDGQVVYNTCDGGNLRLTLYKEGGTWYLLAYGQQEDYLFEIKKATGSKTIVFDCVWKDTTDKQQFTFTWADKAKGLAKWEAKGWDWDFTFVSLWDEVSYLHIMQPCKECWDEGCEGMEEYTEPVDGIRAIFSNYAAYGESTDTKENKAAMTRALEKLKGKKLTQNDLHLLVNVWMYYDPTDYPDATERSYALLLANGTESVRAVKYMIAHPRYWESLESAPYADLPELLHRLEKGK
;
A
#
# COMPACT_ATOMS: atom_id res chain seq x y z
N MET A 1 60.53 59.15 -11.17
CA MET A 1 60.29 57.79 -11.73
C MET A 1 59.81 56.88 -10.59
N LYS A 2 58.49 56.66 -10.48
CA LYS A 2 57.89 55.81 -9.43
C LYS A 2 57.71 54.40 -9.98
N LYS A 3 58.33 53.41 -9.33
CA LYS A 3 58.12 51.99 -9.64
C LYS A 3 56.82 51.54 -8.98
N ILE A 4 55.84 51.14 -9.80
CA ILE A 4 54.60 50.50 -9.34
C ILE A 4 54.91 49.01 -9.19
N ILE A 5 54.82 48.50 -7.95
CA ILE A 5 54.85 47.07 -7.65
C ILE A 5 53.41 46.58 -7.85
N LEU A 6 53.18 45.75 -8.87
CA LEU A 6 51.93 45.00 -9.01
C LEU A 6 51.98 43.80 -8.07
N LEU A 7 51.18 43.84 -7.00
CA LEU A 7 50.91 42.69 -6.15
C LEU A 7 49.75 41.91 -6.77
N VAL A 8 50.04 40.77 -7.40
CA VAL A 8 49.03 39.84 -7.89
C VAL A 8 48.58 38.99 -6.70
N ILE A 9 47.42 39.33 -6.11
CA ILE A 9 46.78 38.51 -5.10
C ILE A 9 46.05 37.37 -5.83
N ALA A 10 46.67 36.20 -5.88
CA ALA A 10 46.02 34.98 -6.31
C ALA A 10 45.05 34.53 -5.21
N ILE A 11 43.76 34.80 -5.42
CA ILE A 11 42.69 34.23 -4.59
C ILE A 11 42.58 32.75 -4.97
N LEU A 12 43.27 31.88 -4.23
CA LEU A 12 42.98 30.44 -4.24
C LEU A 12 41.60 30.25 -3.59
N SER A 13 40.55 30.24 -4.41
CA SER A 13 39.26 29.67 -4.03
C SER A 13 39.41 28.16 -3.94
N THR A 14 39.83 27.67 -2.77
CA THR A 14 39.68 26.26 -2.42
C THR A 14 38.19 25.95 -2.31
N LEU A 15 37.58 25.57 -3.43
CA LEU A 15 36.34 24.80 -3.45
C LEU A 15 36.63 23.50 -2.69
N THR A 16 36.34 23.48 -1.40
CA THR A 16 36.27 22.24 -0.63
C THR A 16 35.14 21.43 -1.24
N ALA A 17 35.50 20.47 -2.10
CA ALA A 17 34.58 19.42 -2.53
C ALA A 17 34.14 18.68 -1.26
N GLN A 18 32.97 19.04 -0.74
CA GLN A 18 32.37 18.37 0.40
C GLN A 18 32.16 16.91 -0.03
N SER A 19 32.99 16.00 0.48
CA SER A 19 32.91 14.60 0.11
C SER A 19 31.53 14.08 0.53
N GLN A 20 30.67 13.83 -0.46
CA GLN A 20 29.35 13.29 -0.22
C GLN A 20 29.49 11.94 0.50
N LYS A 21 28.96 11.85 1.72
CA LYS A 21 28.98 10.65 2.55
C LYS A 21 28.20 9.55 1.84
N GLN A 22 28.75 8.33 1.78
CA GLN A 22 28.04 7.15 1.30
C GLN A 22 26.82 6.89 2.20
N ALA A 23 25.66 6.66 1.59
CA ALA A 23 24.44 6.34 2.32
C ALA A 23 24.44 4.87 2.77
N ASP A 24 23.89 4.61 3.95
CA ASP A 24 23.69 3.25 4.46
C ASP A 24 22.33 2.71 4.00
N LEU A 25 22.33 2.01 2.88
CA LEU A 25 21.11 1.47 2.28
C LEU A 25 20.46 0.37 3.12
N ALA A 26 21.23 -0.33 3.96
CA ALA A 26 20.68 -1.36 4.84
C ALA A 26 19.80 -0.79 5.96
N SER A 27 19.91 0.52 6.22
CA SER A 27 19.09 1.22 7.20
C SER A 27 17.72 1.69 6.67
N LEU A 28 17.49 1.56 5.36
CA LEU A 28 16.22 1.91 4.73
C LEU A 28 15.28 0.69 4.71
N PRO A 29 13.96 0.89 4.84
CA PRO A 29 13.00 -0.14 4.49
C PRO A 29 13.25 -0.70 3.09
N ALA A 30 13.11 -2.02 2.94
CA ALA A 30 13.28 -2.70 1.67
C ALA A 30 12.13 -2.35 0.73
N ASP A 31 10.89 -2.45 1.21
CA ASP A 31 9.69 -2.37 0.38
C ASP A 31 8.89 -1.09 0.65
N TRP A 32 8.43 -0.49 -0.44
CA TRP A 32 7.71 0.77 -0.47
C TRP A 32 6.51 0.70 -1.40
N THR A 33 5.40 1.25 -0.96
CA THR A 33 4.15 1.31 -1.73
C THR A 33 3.78 2.77 -1.98
N LYS A 34 3.48 3.14 -3.23
CA LYS A 34 3.03 4.50 -3.56
C LYS A 34 1.71 4.80 -2.84
N LEU A 35 1.66 5.98 -2.23
CA LEU A 35 0.42 6.58 -1.73
C LEU A 35 -0.20 7.43 -2.83
N SER A 36 -1.50 7.26 -3.01
CA SER A 36 -2.30 8.13 -3.87
C SER A 36 -3.12 9.09 -3.03
N LEU A 37 -3.30 10.31 -3.54
CA LEU A 37 -4.12 11.33 -2.90
C LEU A 37 -5.57 11.22 -3.43
N MET A 38 -6.53 11.20 -2.50
CA MET A 38 -7.96 11.33 -2.73
C MET A 38 -8.49 12.54 -1.96
N GLU A 39 -9.76 12.89 -2.17
CA GLU A 39 -10.43 14.02 -1.50
C GLU A 39 -10.35 13.89 0.04
N ASP A 40 -10.54 12.67 0.56
CA ASP A 40 -10.60 12.39 2.00
C ASP A 40 -9.26 11.96 2.62
N GLY A 41 -8.17 11.89 1.84
CA GLY A 41 -6.85 11.56 2.37
C GLY A 41 -5.97 10.73 1.45
N GLN A 42 -4.99 10.05 2.04
CA GLN A 42 -4.05 9.20 1.32
C GLN A 42 -4.46 7.73 1.41
N VAL A 43 -4.31 7.02 0.29
CA VAL A 43 -4.72 5.62 0.16
C VAL A 43 -3.62 4.81 -0.51
N VAL A 44 -3.64 3.50 -0.25
CA VAL A 44 -2.83 2.52 -0.96
C VAL A 44 -3.72 1.82 -1.98
N TYR A 45 -3.40 1.91 -3.27
CA TYR A 45 -4.10 1.09 -4.26
C TYR A 45 -3.48 -0.31 -4.35
N ASN A 46 -4.27 -1.34 -4.09
CA ASN A 46 -3.90 -2.70 -4.43
C ASN A 46 -4.42 -2.99 -5.83
N THR A 47 -3.60 -2.72 -6.84
CA THR A 47 -3.92 -3.01 -8.23
C THR A 47 -3.50 -4.43 -8.59
N CYS A 48 -4.26 -5.09 -9.47
CA CYS A 48 -3.77 -6.28 -10.19
C CYS A 48 -3.14 -5.93 -11.56
N ASP A 49 -3.16 -4.65 -11.93
CA ASP A 49 -2.53 -4.07 -13.13
C ASP A 49 -1.67 -2.86 -12.71
N GLY A 50 -0.90 -2.29 -13.62
CA GLY A 50 0.17 -1.32 -13.40
C GLY A 50 -0.11 0.05 -12.75
N GLY A 51 -1.16 0.19 -11.94
CA GLY A 51 -1.54 1.48 -11.37
C GLY A 51 -0.78 1.86 -10.08
N ASN A 52 -0.33 0.88 -9.29
CA ASN A 52 0.35 1.16 -8.02
C ASN A 52 1.83 0.78 -8.03
N LEU A 53 2.64 1.81 -8.32
CA LEU A 53 4.08 1.75 -8.27
C LEU A 53 4.55 1.30 -6.88
N ARG A 54 5.34 0.24 -6.86
CA ARG A 54 6.05 -0.28 -5.70
C ARG A 54 7.55 -0.19 -5.97
N LEU A 55 8.32 0.01 -4.89
CA LEU A 55 9.77 0.02 -4.95
C LEU A 55 10.32 -1.01 -3.96
N THR A 56 11.23 -1.86 -4.42
CA THR A 56 11.97 -2.79 -3.56
C THR A 56 13.47 -2.54 -3.69
N LEU A 57 14.11 -2.24 -2.56
CA LEU A 57 15.56 -2.21 -2.39
C LEU A 57 16.04 -3.57 -1.89
N TYR A 58 16.93 -4.20 -2.62
CA TYR A 58 17.49 -5.49 -2.22
C TYR A 58 18.95 -5.63 -2.62
N LYS A 59 19.63 -6.60 -2.00
CA LYS A 59 21.05 -6.88 -2.23
C LYS A 59 21.23 -8.30 -2.74
N GLU A 60 21.86 -8.45 -3.90
CA GLU A 60 22.17 -9.73 -4.53
C GLU A 60 23.64 -9.75 -4.94
N GLY A 61 24.37 -10.80 -4.58
CA GLY A 61 25.79 -10.94 -4.94
C GLY A 61 26.71 -9.82 -4.43
N GLY A 62 26.30 -9.09 -3.39
CA GLY A 62 27.05 -7.93 -2.88
C GLY A 62 26.63 -6.58 -3.49
N THR A 63 25.84 -6.61 -4.56
CA THR A 63 25.36 -5.44 -5.31
C THR A 63 23.96 -5.07 -4.88
N TRP A 64 23.68 -3.77 -4.80
CA TRP A 64 22.34 -3.26 -4.46
C TRP A 64 21.53 -2.99 -5.73
N TYR A 65 20.24 -3.28 -5.64
CA TYR A 65 19.28 -3.08 -6.71
C TYR A 65 18.06 -2.31 -6.20
N LEU A 66 17.45 -1.55 -7.11
CA LEU A 66 16.14 -0.95 -6.95
C LEU A 66 15.23 -1.56 -8.03
N LEU A 67 14.22 -2.30 -7.60
CA LEU A 67 13.14 -2.77 -8.46
C LEU A 67 11.97 -1.81 -8.33
N ALA A 68 11.54 -1.23 -9.43
CA ALA A 68 10.31 -0.48 -9.54
C ALA A 68 9.29 -1.30 -10.33
N TYR A 69 8.17 -1.64 -9.72
CA TYR A 69 7.22 -2.63 -10.25
C TYR A 69 5.79 -2.28 -9.86
N GLY A 70 4.82 -3.06 -10.33
CA GLY A 70 3.41 -2.71 -10.18
C GLY A 70 2.98 -1.57 -11.10
N GLN A 71 3.76 -1.34 -12.18
CA GLN A 71 3.36 -0.66 -13.40
C GLN A 71 3.12 -1.66 -14.55
N GLN A 72 2.74 -1.21 -15.75
CA GLN A 72 2.60 -2.10 -16.91
C GLN A 72 3.90 -2.89 -17.18
N GLU A 73 5.04 -2.33 -16.78
CA GLU A 73 6.35 -2.94 -16.88
C GLU A 73 7.11 -2.83 -15.55
N ASP A 74 7.97 -3.83 -15.31
CA ASP A 74 8.90 -3.84 -14.19
C ASP A 74 10.26 -3.29 -14.63
N TYR A 75 10.81 -2.37 -13.83
CA TYR A 75 12.09 -1.72 -14.08
C TYR A 75 13.10 -2.08 -13.00
N LEU A 76 14.16 -2.77 -13.39
CA LEU A 76 15.22 -3.18 -12.47
C LEU A 76 16.48 -2.36 -12.69
N PHE A 77 16.96 -1.72 -11.62
CA PHE A 77 18.12 -0.83 -11.64
C PHE A 77 19.23 -1.34 -10.72
N GLU A 78 20.46 -1.37 -11.22
CA GLU A 78 21.64 -1.58 -10.39
C GLU A 78 22.09 -0.25 -9.77
N ILE A 79 22.21 -0.19 -8.44
CA ILE A 79 22.64 0.99 -7.72
C ILE A 79 24.18 1.02 -7.70
N LYS A 80 24.76 1.90 -8.52
CA LYS A 80 26.22 2.08 -8.60
C LYS A 80 26.75 2.91 -7.45
N LYS A 81 25.98 3.90 -7.01
CA LYS A 81 26.36 4.82 -5.94
C LYS A 81 25.11 5.34 -5.23
N ALA A 82 25.18 5.45 -3.91
CA ALA A 82 24.16 6.13 -3.11
C ALA A 82 24.84 7.07 -2.12
N THR A 83 24.50 8.35 -2.15
CA THR A 83 25.14 9.36 -1.31
C THR A 83 24.16 10.32 -0.68
N GLY A 84 24.52 10.82 0.50
CA GLY A 84 23.71 11.75 1.27
C GLY A 84 23.30 11.18 2.62
N SER A 85 22.52 11.98 3.37
CA SER A 85 22.06 11.63 4.71
C SER A 85 20.61 12.01 4.94
N LYS A 86 20.25 13.28 4.71
CA LYS A 86 18.87 13.76 4.75
C LYS A 86 18.11 13.41 3.47
N THR A 87 18.75 13.72 2.35
CA THR A 87 18.31 13.35 1.01
C THR A 87 19.38 12.43 0.44
N ILE A 88 18.97 11.24 -0.01
CA ILE A 88 19.86 10.24 -0.58
C ILE A 88 19.66 10.28 -2.09
N VAL A 89 20.75 10.47 -2.82
CA VAL A 89 20.78 10.40 -4.28
C VAL A 89 21.34 9.05 -4.69
N PHE A 90 20.59 8.32 -5.49
CA PHE A 90 20.96 7.04 -6.07
C PHE A 90 21.35 7.25 -7.53
N ASP A 91 22.60 6.98 -7.87
CA ASP A 91 23.06 6.88 -9.25
C ASP A 91 22.95 5.42 -9.67
N CYS A 92 22.02 5.17 -10.59
CA CYS A 92 21.66 3.84 -11.05
C CYS A 92 21.97 3.64 -12.53
N VAL A 93 22.07 2.36 -12.92
CA VAL A 93 22.09 1.94 -14.32
C VAL A 93 20.99 0.92 -14.50
N TRP A 94 20.22 1.01 -15.59
CA TRP A 94 19.24 -0.02 -15.93
C TRP A 94 19.94 -1.36 -16.07
N LYS A 95 19.36 -2.42 -15.52
CA LYS A 95 20.00 -3.74 -15.54
C LYS A 95 20.24 -4.17 -16.99
N ASP A 96 21.44 -4.70 -17.23
CA ASP A 96 21.88 -5.19 -18.54
C ASP A 96 21.97 -4.12 -19.65
N THR A 97 21.93 -2.83 -19.29
CA THR A 97 22.14 -1.72 -20.22
C THR A 97 23.24 -0.76 -19.75
N THR A 98 23.47 0.31 -20.52
CA THR A 98 24.34 1.44 -20.14
C THR A 98 23.56 2.68 -19.73
N ASP A 99 22.24 2.60 -19.75
CA ASP A 99 21.36 3.75 -19.55
C ASP A 99 21.31 4.11 -18.07
N LYS A 100 21.52 5.39 -17.79
CA LYS A 100 21.64 5.91 -16.44
C LYS A 100 20.31 6.48 -15.98
N GLN A 101 19.95 6.18 -14.75
CA GLN A 101 18.81 6.77 -14.08
C GLN A 101 19.24 7.28 -12.71
N GLN A 102 18.71 8.42 -12.29
CA GLN A 102 18.96 8.96 -10.96
C GLN A 102 17.66 9.01 -10.17
N PHE A 103 17.70 8.50 -8.94
CA PHE A 103 16.60 8.60 -8.00
C PHE A 103 17.00 9.43 -6.79
N THR A 104 16.04 10.15 -6.22
CA THR A 104 16.21 10.89 -4.97
C THR A 104 15.23 10.36 -3.95
N PHE A 105 15.72 10.09 -2.75
CA PHE A 105 14.93 9.69 -1.59
C PHE A 105 15.04 10.75 -0.50
N THR A 106 13.92 11.16 0.07
CA THR A 106 13.89 12.00 1.26
C THR A 106 12.83 11.52 2.23
N TRP A 107 13.18 11.35 3.50
CA TRP A 107 12.17 11.09 4.53
C TRP A 107 11.19 12.26 4.62
N ALA A 108 9.90 11.99 4.42
CA ALA A 108 8.82 12.94 4.66
C ALA A 108 8.41 12.90 6.15
N ASP A 109 8.22 11.70 6.69
CA ASP A 109 8.02 11.43 8.11
C ASP A 109 8.53 10.03 8.44
N LYS A 110 9.73 9.96 9.03
CA LYS A 110 10.40 8.68 9.34
C LYS A 110 9.64 7.85 10.38
N ALA A 111 8.90 8.49 11.30
CA ALA A 111 8.18 7.78 12.36
C ALA A 111 6.94 7.04 11.83
N LYS A 112 6.43 7.46 10.67
CA LYS A 112 5.29 6.85 9.96
C LYS A 112 5.71 6.05 8.71
N GLY A 113 7.01 5.84 8.53
CA GLY A 113 7.53 5.17 7.34
C GLY A 113 7.29 5.91 6.03
N LEU A 114 7.12 7.25 6.05
CA LEU A 114 6.81 8.05 4.87
C LEU A 114 8.06 8.63 4.22
N ALA A 115 8.18 8.44 2.91
CA ALA A 115 9.27 8.99 2.13
C ALA A 115 8.78 9.54 0.78
N LYS A 116 9.46 10.57 0.30
CA LYS A 116 9.38 11.01 -1.08
C LYS A 116 10.43 10.28 -1.90
N TRP A 117 10.01 9.75 -3.04
CA TRP A 117 10.87 9.23 -4.08
C TRP A 117 10.65 10.03 -5.37
N GLU A 118 11.75 10.48 -5.95
CA GLU A 118 11.75 11.21 -7.21
C GLU A 118 12.65 10.49 -8.22
N ALA A 119 12.26 10.44 -9.49
CA ALA A 119 13.11 9.92 -10.57
C ALA A 119 13.41 11.01 -11.58
N LYS A 120 14.69 11.38 -11.71
CA LYS A 120 15.10 12.49 -12.57
C LYS A 120 14.80 12.20 -14.04
N GLY A 121 14.06 13.08 -14.69
CA GLY A 121 13.69 12.96 -16.10
C GLY A 121 12.44 12.11 -16.34
N TRP A 122 11.86 11.55 -15.28
CA TRP A 122 10.52 10.95 -15.29
C TRP A 122 9.59 11.86 -14.50
N ASP A 123 8.28 11.80 -14.77
CA ASP A 123 7.28 12.51 -13.98
C ASP A 123 6.96 11.77 -12.67
N TRP A 124 8.02 11.46 -11.91
CA TRP A 124 7.95 10.77 -10.62
C TRP A 124 8.37 11.75 -9.53
N ASP A 125 7.39 12.28 -8.81
CA ASP A 125 7.51 12.88 -7.47
C ASP A 125 6.36 12.33 -6.64
N PHE A 126 6.59 11.17 -6.04
CA PHE A 126 5.55 10.45 -5.30
C PHE A 126 5.92 10.28 -3.85
N THR A 127 4.88 10.24 -3.01
CA THR A 127 5.01 9.83 -1.61
C THR A 127 4.78 8.33 -1.53
N PHE A 128 5.66 7.65 -0.80
CA PHE A 128 5.60 6.23 -0.53
C PHE A 128 5.50 6.01 0.97
N VAL A 129 4.85 4.91 1.34
CA VAL A 129 4.85 4.36 2.69
C VAL A 129 5.62 3.05 2.70
N SER A 130 6.33 2.78 3.79
CA SER A 130 6.99 1.49 4.00
C SER A 130 5.94 0.38 4.10
N LEU A 131 6.26 -0.84 3.64
CA LEU A 131 5.34 -1.99 3.71
C LEU A 131 4.84 -2.28 5.13
N TRP A 132 5.63 -1.96 6.17
CA TRP A 132 5.23 -2.18 7.56
C TRP A 132 4.19 -1.18 8.05
N ASP A 133 4.24 0.03 7.51
CA ASP A 133 3.39 1.14 7.93
C ASP A 133 2.14 1.29 7.03
N GLU A 134 2.12 0.61 5.87
CA GLU A 134 1.02 0.67 4.91
C GLU A 134 -0.32 0.24 5.51
N VAL A 135 -0.30 -0.65 6.51
CA VAL A 135 -1.50 -1.14 7.22
C VAL A 135 -2.32 -0.04 7.89
N SER A 136 -1.71 1.14 8.10
CA SER A 136 -2.37 2.32 8.67
C SER A 136 -3.17 3.11 7.65
N TYR A 137 -3.04 2.79 6.35
CA TYR A 137 -3.72 3.46 5.25
C TYR A 137 -4.91 2.64 4.77
N LEU A 138 -5.90 3.33 4.19
CA LEU A 138 -6.98 2.66 3.50
C LEU A 138 -6.41 1.98 2.25
N HIS A 139 -6.60 0.67 2.16
CA HIS A 139 -6.28 -0.09 0.96
C HIS A 139 -7.49 -0.15 0.05
N ILE A 140 -7.35 0.37 -1.16
CA ILE A 140 -8.36 0.30 -2.21
C ILE A 140 -7.92 -0.78 -3.20
N MET A 141 -8.63 -1.89 -3.26
CA MET A 141 -8.41 -2.89 -4.30
C MET A 141 -9.02 -2.36 -5.59
N GLN A 142 -8.19 -2.00 -6.57
CA GLN A 142 -8.71 -1.69 -7.89
C GLN A 142 -9.03 -3.01 -8.60
N PRO A 143 -10.16 -3.11 -9.33
CA PRO A 143 -10.41 -4.27 -10.15
C PRO A 143 -9.25 -4.48 -11.13
N CYS A 144 -8.90 -5.73 -11.42
CA CYS A 144 -7.81 -6.12 -12.32
C CYS A 144 -8.03 -5.72 -13.79
N LYS A 145 -9.05 -4.89 -14.06
CA LYS A 145 -9.50 -4.49 -15.38
C LYS A 145 -9.65 -2.98 -15.33
N GLU A 146 -8.69 -2.27 -15.93
CA GLU A 146 -8.84 -0.85 -16.13
C GLU A 146 -9.94 -0.63 -17.19
N CYS A 147 -11.14 -0.22 -16.76
CA CYS A 147 -12.21 0.18 -17.66
C CYS A 147 -11.90 1.58 -18.19
N TRP A 148 -10.92 1.70 -19.10
CA TRP A 148 -10.76 2.91 -19.89
C TRP A 148 -11.65 2.79 -21.13
N ASP A 149 -12.67 3.64 -21.18
CA ASP A 149 -13.72 3.72 -22.22
C ASP A 149 -14.74 2.56 -22.25
N GLU A 150 -15.92 2.88 -22.79
CA GLU A 150 -17.17 2.10 -22.77
C GLU A 150 -16.97 0.62 -23.15
N GLY A 151 -16.78 -0.26 -22.17
CA GLY A 151 -16.60 -1.68 -22.50
C GLY A 151 -16.16 -2.58 -21.36
N CYS A 152 -16.87 -2.59 -20.23
CA CYS A 152 -16.70 -3.64 -19.22
C CYS A 152 -17.81 -4.69 -19.33
N GLU A 153 -17.84 -5.39 -20.46
CA GLU A 153 -18.59 -6.64 -20.55
C GLU A 153 -17.81 -7.77 -19.85
N GLY A 154 -18.50 -8.45 -18.94
CA GLY A 154 -18.04 -9.63 -18.20
C GLY A 154 -17.30 -9.30 -16.90
N MET A 155 -17.99 -9.42 -15.76
CA MET A 155 -17.32 -9.72 -14.49
C MET A 155 -16.64 -11.07 -14.64
N GLU A 156 -15.31 -11.10 -14.71
CA GLU A 156 -14.59 -12.36 -14.60
C GLU A 156 -14.93 -13.00 -13.25
N GLU A 157 -15.21 -14.30 -13.29
CA GLU A 157 -15.45 -15.08 -12.10
C GLU A 157 -14.12 -15.19 -11.34
N TYR A 158 -14.00 -14.51 -10.20
CA TYR A 158 -12.80 -14.59 -9.35
C TYR A 158 -12.48 -16.06 -9.06
N THR A 159 -11.23 -16.46 -9.33
CA THR A 159 -10.75 -17.83 -9.13
C THR A 159 -10.91 -18.27 -7.68
N GLU A 160 -10.60 -17.38 -6.73
CA GLU A 160 -10.84 -17.60 -5.30
C GLU A 160 -11.98 -16.70 -4.76
N PRO A 161 -12.96 -17.27 -4.02
CA PRO A 161 -14.09 -16.48 -3.52
C PRO A 161 -13.69 -15.34 -2.58
N VAL A 162 -12.62 -15.52 -1.79
CA VAL A 162 -12.12 -14.46 -0.89
C VAL A 162 -11.66 -13.25 -1.67
N ASP A 163 -11.04 -13.44 -2.83
CA ASP A 163 -10.54 -12.33 -3.64
C ASP A 163 -11.69 -11.52 -4.24
N GLY A 164 -12.80 -12.19 -4.60
CA GLY A 164 -14.03 -11.51 -5.01
C GLY A 164 -14.65 -10.67 -3.91
N ILE A 165 -14.74 -11.20 -2.69
CA ILE A 165 -15.22 -10.44 -1.51
C ILE A 165 -14.31 -9.23 -1.28
N ARG A 166 -12.99 -9.44 -1.33
CA ARG A 166 -12.00 -8.39 -1.11
C ARG A 166 -12.14 -7.28 -2.13
N ALA A 167 -12.26 -7.62 -3.42
CA ALA A 167 -12.40 -6.65 -4.49
C ALA A 167 -13.69 -5.82 -4.34
N ILE A 168 -14.83 -6.48 -4.13
CA ILE A 168 -16.12 -5.80 -3.97
C ILE A 168 -16.12 -4.90 -2.74
N PHE A 169 -15.70 -5.43 -1.59
CA PHE A 169 -15.66 -4.67 -0.35
C PHE A 169 -14.73 -3.45 -0.44
N SER A 170 -13.58 -3.60 -1.08
CA SER A 170 -12.63 -2.49 -1.18
C SER A 170 -13.09 -1.41 -2.16
N ASN A 171 -13.79 -1.78 -3.24
CA ASN A 171 -14.46 -0.81 -4.11
C ASN A 171 -15.54 -0.03 -3.33
N TYR A 172 -16.33 -0.73 -2.51
CA TYR A 172 -17.30 -0.06 -1.64
C TYR A 172 -16.64 0.85 -0.62
N ALA A 173 -15.58 0.40 0.06
CA ALA A 173 -14.86 1.23 1.02
C ALA A 173 -14.24 2.49 0.38
N ALA A 174 -13.89 2.43 -0.92
CA ALA A 174 -13.31 3.54 -1.67
C ALA A 174 -14.34 4.53 -2.21
N TYR A 175 -15.46 4.02 -2.73
CA TYR A 175 -16.39 4.80 -3.55
C TYR A 175 -17.82 4.82 -2.97
N GLY A 176 -18.02 4.20 -1.81
CA GLY A 176 -19.30 4.08 -1.13
C GLY A 176 -20.38 3.42 -1.99
N GLU A 177 -21.62 3.90 -1.80
CA GLU A 177 -22.83 3.43 -2.47
C GLU A 177 -22.77 3.47 -4.01
N SER A 178 -21.89 4.29 -4.60
CA SER A 178 -21.74 4.36 -6.07
C SER A 178 -21.29 3.04 -6.70
N THR A 179 -20.69 2.16 -5.90
CA THR A 179 -20.29 0.80 -6.32
C THR A 179 -21.21 -0.29 -5.77
N ASP A 180 -22.27 0.08 -5.06
CA ASP A 180 -23.23 -0.85 -4.47
C ASP A 180 -24.29 -1.34 -5.48
N THR A 181 -23.81 -1.80 -6.64
CA THR A 181 -24.65 -2.27 -7.73
C THR A 181 -25.29 -3.62 -7.40
N LYS A 182 -26.41 -3.93 -8.06
CA LYS A 182 -27.09 -5.23 -7.93
C LYS A 182 -26.14 -6.39 -8.29
N GLU A 183 -25.29 -6.15 -9.27
CA GLU A 183 -24.27 -7.06 -9.75
C GLU A 183 -23.23 -7.38 -8.68
N ASN A 184 -22.73 -6.35 -7.98
CA ASN A 184 -21.77 -6.49 -6.89
C ASN A 184 -22.40 -7.18 -5.67
N LYS A 185 -23.63 -6.83 -5.27
CA LYS A 185 -24.36 -7.56 -4.23
C LYS A 185 -24.51 -9.03 -4.59
N ALA A 186 -24.90 -9.34 -5.83
CA ALA A 186 -25.06 -10.72 -6.27
C ALA A 186 -23.72 -11.48 -6.27
N ALA A 187 -22.63 -10.83 -6.69
CA ALA A 187 -21.28 -11.41 -6.66
C ALA A 187 -20.78 -11.64 -5.23
N MET A 188 -21.00 -10.70 -4.32
CA MET A 188 -20.70 -10.82 -2.89
C MET A 188 -21.45 -12.02 -2.29
N THR A 189 -22.76 -12.11 -2.50
CA THR A 189 -23.57 -13.26 -2.05
C THR A 189 -22.95 -14.58 -2.53
N ARG A 190 -22.67 -14.69 -3.84
CA ARG A 190 -22.11 -15.94 -4.41
C ARG A 190 -20.75 -16.28 -3.80
N ALA A 191 -19.91 -15.28 -3.60
CA ALA A 191 -18.58 -15.48 -3.03
C ALA A 191 -18.64 -15.93 -1.56
N LEU A 192 -19.48 -15.29 -0.74
CA LEU A 192 -19.73 -15.70 0.65
C LEU A 192 -20.29 -17.12 0.74
N GLU A 193 -21.22 -17.49 -0.15
CA GLU A 193 -21.75 -18.86 -0.20
C GLU A 193 -20.69 -19.91 -0.54
N LYS A 194 -19.79 -19.60 -1.48
CA LYS A 194 -18.67 -20.49 -1.86
C LYS A 194 -17.63 -20.68 -0.74
N LEU A 195 -17.64 -19.84 0.31
CA LEU A 195 -16.77 -20.01 1.48
C LEU A 195 -17.34 -20.94 2.55
N LYS A 196 -18.62 -21.32 2.47
CA LYS A 196 -19.24 -22.20 3.47
C LYS A 196 -18.50 -23.54 3.57
N GLY A 197 -18.21 -23.94 4.80
CA GLY A 197 -17.48 -25.19 5.09
C GLY A 197 -15.97 -25.12 4.83
N LYS A 198 -15.42 -24.00 4.36
CA LYS A 198 -13.98 -23.82 4.22
C LYS A 198 -13.35 -23.34 5.53
N LYS A 199 -12.14 -23.81 5.79
CA LYS A 199 -11.28 -23.28 6.85
C LYS A 199 -10.60 -22.01 6.34
N LEU A 200 -10.86 -20.89 7.00
CA LEU A 200 -10.38 -19.58 6.59
C LEU A 200 -9.09 -19.21 7.32
N THR A 201 -8.22 -18.42 6.67
CA THR A 201 -7.03 -17.87 7.31
C THR A 201 -7.39 -16.69 8.21
N GLN A 202 -6.46 -16.25 9.05
CA GLN A 202 -6.68 -15.06 9.88
C GLN A 202 -6.94 -13.81 9.03
N ASN A 203 -6.29 -13.67 7.87
CA ASN A 203 -6.52 -12.53 6.98
C ASN A 203 -7.92 -12.56 6.35
N ASP A 204 -8.40 -13.74 5.98
CA ASP A 204 -9.76 -13.90 5.44
C ASP A 204 -10.81 -13.56 6.50
N LEU A 205 -10.56 -13.95 7.76
CA LEU A 205 -11.46 -13.65 8.88
C LEU A 205 -11.45 -12.15 9.20
N HIS A 206 -10.30 -11.48 9.17
CA HIS A 206 -10.25 -10.01 9.29
C HIS A 206 -11.05 -9.33 8.16
N LEU A 207 -10.96 -9.83 6.93
CA LEU A 207 -11.78 -9.33 5.83
C LEU A 207 -13.28 -9.51 6.13
N LEU A 208 -13.71 -10.68 6.58
CA LEU A 208 -15.12 -10.94 6.91
C LEU A 208 -15.64 -10.07 8.06
N VAL A 209 -14.81 -9.78 9.06
CA VAL A 209 -15.18 -8.83 10.14
C VAL A 209 -15.34 -7.42 9.57
N ASN A 210 -14.45 -6.98 8.67
CA ASN A 210 -14.62 -5.69 7.99
C ASN A 210 -15.89 -5.64 7.13
N VAL A 211 -16.21 -6.71 6.38
CA VAL A 211 -17.46 -6.81 5.61
C VAL A 211 -18.67 -6.71 6.54
N TRP A 212 -18.66 -7.44 7.66
CA TRP A 212 -19.73 -7.39 8.67
C TRP A 212 -19.94 -6.00 9.26
N MET A 213 -18.85 -5.25 9.51
CA MET A 213 -18.93 -3.91 10.09
C MET A 213 -19.33 -2.84 9.06
N TYR A 214 -18.72 -2.86 7.89
CA TYR A 214 -18.68 -1.70 7.01
C TYR A 214 -19.42 -1.89 5.69
N TYR A 215 -19.77 -3.10 5.28
CA TYR A 215 -20.42 -3.30 3.99
C TYR A 215 -21.93 -3.14 4.10
N ASP A 216 -22.38 -1.89 3.98
CA ASP A 216 -23.75 -1.40 4.12
C ASP A 216 -24.71 -2.35 4.86
N PRO A 217 -24.60 -2.45 6.19
CA PRO A 217 -25.45 -3.35 6.96
C PRO A 217 -26.94 -2.98 6.87
N THR A 218 -27.27 -1.75 6.45
CA THR A 218 -28.64 -1.25 6.34
C THR A 218 -29.28 -1.66 5.01
N ASP A 219 -28.59 -1.42 3.90
CA ASP A 219 -29.12 -1.65 2.55
C ASP A 219 -28.72 -3.01 1.96
N TYR A 220 -27.83 -3.74 2.65
CA TYR A 220 -27.45 -5.10 2.31
C TYR A 220 -27.23 -6.00 3.54
N PRO A 221 -28.26 -6.18 4.40
CA PRO A 221 -28.16 -6.97 5.63
C PRO A 221 -27.76 -8.44 5.37
N ASP A 222 -28.04 -8.94 4.17
CA ASP A 222 -27.65 -10.26 3.70
C ASP A 222 -26.14 -10.50 3.78
N ALA A 223 -25.29 -9.53 3.43
CA ALA A 223 -23.84 -9.68 3.55
C ALA A 223 -23.40 -9.78 5.01
N THR A 224 -24.02 -8.99 5.89
CA THR A 224 -23.77 -8.99 7.32
C THR A 224 -24.11 -10.36 7.92
N GLU A 225 -25.31 -10.88 7.68
CA GLU A 225 -25.74 -12.19 8.20
C GLU A 225 -24.90 -13.35 7.65
N ARG A 226 -24.54 -13.32 6.36
CA ARG A 226 -23.68 -14.35 5.75
C ARG A 226 -22.25 -14.31 6.29
N SER A 227 -21.69 -13.11 6.46
CA SER A 227 -20.34 -12.94 7.03
C SER A 227 -20.33 -13.43 8.49
N TYR A 228 -21.35 -13.09 9.27
CA TYR A 228 -21.52 -13.60 10.63
C TYR A 228 -21.59 -15.14 10.67
N ALA A 229 -22.37 -15.76 9.77
CA ALA A 229 -22.46 -17.22 9.71
C ALA A 229 -21.10 -17.90 9.41
N LEU A 230 -20.28 -17.30 8.53
CA LEU A 230 -18.93 -17.79 8.23
C LEU A 230 -17.98 -17.61 9.42
N LEU A 231 -18.06 -16.47 10.11
CA LEU A 231 -17.30 -16.22 11.34
C LEU A 231 -17.68 -17.24 12.43
N LEU A 232 -18.97 -17.50 12.61
CA LEU A 232 -19.45 -18.50 13.57
C LEU A 232 -18.89 -19.91 13.25
N ALA A 233 -18.92 -20.31 11.98
CA ALA A 233 -18.42 -21.61 11.54
C ALA A 233 -16.90 -21.81 11.74
N ASN A 234 -16.11 -20.73 11.76
CA ASN A 234 -14.66 -20.78 11.99
C ASN A 234 -14.26 -20.65 13.49
N GLY A 235 -15.24 -20.44 14.38
CA GLY A 235 -15.10 -20.60 15.82
C GLY A 235 -13.94 -19.83 16.45
N THR A 236 -12.98 -20.54 17.04
CA THR A 236 -11.85 -19.94 17.78
C THR A 236 -10.98 -19.04 16.93
N GLU A 237 -10.84 -19.32 15.62
CA GLU A 237 -10.05 -18.48 14.73
C GLU A 237 -10.73 -17.12 14.52
N SER A 238 -12.05 -17.08 14.40
CA SER A 238 -12.83 -15.84 14.29
C SER A 238 -12.80 -15.02 15.58
N VAL A 239 -12.87 -15.68 16.75
CA VAL A 239 -12.68 -15.02 18.04
C VAL A 239 -11.32 -14.34 18.12
N ARG A 240 -10.26 -14.99 17.60
CA ARG A 240 -8.92 -14.38 17.55
C ARG A 240 -8.88 -13.16 16.64
N ALA A 241 -9.51 -13.25 15.46
CA ALA A 241 -9.60 -12.16 14.50
C ALA A 241 -10.31 -10.93 15.10
N VAL A 242 -11.46 -11.12 15.76
CA VAL A 242 -12.18 -10.01 16.40
C VAL A 242 -11.40 -9.41 17.56
N LYS A 243 -10.76 -10.23 18.42
CA LYS A 243 -9.89 -9.72 19.50
C LYS A 243 -8.72 -8.91 18.98
N TYR A 244 -8.13 -9.34 17.86
CA TYR A 244 -7.06 -8.59 17.21
C TYR A 244 -7.54 -7.21 16.76
N MET A 245 -8.70 -7.12 16.11
CA MET A 245 -9.24 -5.83 15.65
C MET A 245 -9.62 -4.90 16.80
N ILE A 246 -10.17 -5.42 17.90
CA ILE A 246 -10.45 -4.63 19.12
C ILE A 246 -9.15 -4.07 19.73
N ALA A 247 -8.04 -4.82 19.69
CA ALA A 247 -6.76 -4.38 20.25
C ALA A 247 -5.99 -3.40 19.34
N HIS A 248 -6.33 -3.33 18.06
CA HIS A 248 -5.64 -2.53 17.05
C HIS A 248 -6.63 -1.69 16.22
N PRO A 249 -7.33 -0.73 16.84
CA PRO A 249 -8.20 0.19 16.11
C PRO A 249 -7.41 0.99 15.07
N ARG A 250 -8.04 1.28 13.94
CA ARG A 250 -7.54 2.32 13.03
C ARG A 250 -7.65 3.69 13.70
N TYR A 251 -6.92 4.69 13.19
CA TYR A 251 -6.87 6.02 13.81
C TYR A 251 -8.23 6.73 13.93
N TRP A 252 -9.21 6.31 13.13
CA TRP A 252 -10.57 6.85 13.10
C TRP A 252 -11.61 5.93 13.77
N GLU A 253 -11.20 4.75 14.25
CA GLU A 253 -12.07 3.80 14.93
C GLU A 253 -12.09 4.04 16.44
N SER A 254 -13.25 3.94 17.06
CA SER A 254 -13.45 4.10 18.50
C SER A 254 -14.59 3.23 19.02
N LEU A 255 -14.48 2.76 20.26
CA LEU A 255 -15.55 2.04 20.95
C LEU A 255 -16.78 2.92 21.26
N GLU A 256 -16.70 4.23 21.00
CA GLU A 256 -17.81 5.17 21.18
C GLU A 256 -18.67 5.34 19.92
N SER A 257 -18.24 4.79 18.78
CA SER A 257 -18.90 4.98 17.49
C SER A 257 -19.05 3.69 16.70
N ALA A 258 -20.26 3.45 16.17
CA ALA A 258 -20.51 2.38 15.23
C ALA A 258 -19.72 2.59 13.92
N PRO A 259 -19.37 1.50 13.20
CA PRO A 259 -19.66 0.10 13.54
C PRO A 259 -18.60 -0.54 14.46
N TYR A 260 -17.49 0.14 14.76
CA TYR A 260 -16.43 -0.41 15.59
C TYR A 260 -16.89 -0.71 17.03
N ALA A 261 -17.76 0.14 17.58
CA ALA A 261 -18.41 -0.07 18.88
C ALA A 261 -19.21 -1.38 18.99
N ASP A 262 -19.55 -2.02 17.86
CA ASP A 262 -20.31 -3.27 17.83
C ASP A 262 -19.42 -4.53 17.91
N LEU A 263 -18.09 -4.40 17.77
CA LEU A 263 -17.15 -5.52 17.85
C LEU A 263 -17.20 -6.29 19.18
N PRO A 264 -17.35 -5.66 20.36
CA PRO A 264 -17.51 -6.40 21.62
C PRO A 264 -18.76 -7.30 21.63
N GLU A 265 -19.87 -6.86 21.05
CA GLU A 265 -21.08 -7.67 20.95
C GLU A 265 -20.90 -8.80 19.94
N LEU A 266 -20.27 -8.54 18.79
CA LEU A 266 -19.88 -9.60 17.86
C LEU A 266 -19.01 -10.65 18.54
N LEU A 267 -18.01 -10.22 19.32
CA LEU A 267 -17.12 -11.11 20.06
C LEU A 267 -17.90 -12.01 21.03
N HIS A 268 -18.79 -11.40 21.83
CA HIS A 268 -19.64 -12.12 22.78
C HIS A 268 -20.53 -13.16 22.10
N ARG A 269 -21.14 -12.80 20.97
CA ARG A 269 -21.96 -13.72 20.16
C ARG A 269 -21.14 -14.91 19.65
N LEU A 270 -19.93 -14.67 19.14
CA LEU A 270 -19.05 -15.73 18.65
C LEU A 270 -18.51 -16.62 19.77
N GLU A 271 -18.28 -16.09 20.97
CA GLU A 271 -17.86 -16.88 22.14
C GLU A 271 -18.99 -17.76 22.69
N LYS A 272 -20.24 -17.29 22.64
CA LYS A 272 -21.44 -18.05 23.04
C LYS A 272 -21.90 -19.09 22.02
N GLY A 273 -21.64 -18.86 20.74
CA GLY A 273 -22.06 -19.73 19.65
C GLY A 273 -21.15 -20.95 19.42
N LYS A 274 -20.19 -21.19 20.32
CA LYS A 274 -19.37 -22.41 20.36
C LYS A 274 -20.11 -23.55 21.06
#